data_AF-A0A8B9HTJ5-F1
#
_entry.id   AF-A0A8B9HTJ5-F1
#
_cell.length_a   1.000
_cell.length_b   1.000
_cell.length_c   1.000
_cell.angle_alpha   90.00
_cell.angle_beta   90.00
_cell.angle_gamma   90.00
#
_symmetry.space_group_name_H-M   'P 1'
#
loop_
_entity.id
_entity.type
_entity.pdbx_description
1 polymer ?
#
loop_
_entity_poly.entity_id
_entity_poly.type
_entity_poly.pdbx_seq_one_letter_code
_entity_poly.pdbx_strand_id
1 'polypeptide(L)'
;MGRLANMNRPAAVEITYECMRFLITHNPTNSTLNKFTEELKKFEVNTLVRVCEATYDKAPVEREGIQVLDWPFDDGAPPPTQIVDDWLNLLKTKFRDEPGCCIAVHCVAGLGRKRRGAFNSKQLLYLEKYRPKMRLRFKDANGHNCCIQ
;
A
#
# COMPACT_ATOMS: atom_id res chain seq x y z
N MET A 1 -15.68 30.01 -19.15
CA MET A 1 -15.40 28.75 -19.87
C MET A 1 -14.51 27.88 -18.99
N GLY A 2 -15.08 26.92 -18.25
CA GLY A 2 -14.32 25.99 -17.42
C GLY A 2 -14.50 24.57 -17.94
N ARG A 3 -13.53 24.07 -18.69
CA ARG A 3 -13.39 22.63 -18.99
C ARG A 3 -11.91 22.29 -18.99
N LEU A 4 -11.51 21.38 -18.09
CA LEU A 4 -10.62 20.26 -18.37
C LEU A 4 -10.47 19.42 -17.08
N ALA A 5 -11.55 18.76 -16.67
CA ALA A 5 -11.43 17.55 -15.85
C ALA A 5 -11.49 16.37 -16.82
N ASN A 6 -10.36 16.07 -17.48
CA ASN A 6 -10.21 14.81 -18.20
C ASN A 6 -9.16 13.99 -17.45
N MET A 7 -9.59 13.38 -16.34
CA MET A 7 -8.74 12.55 -15.48
C MET A 7 -8.89 11.08 -15.88
N ASN A 8 -8.13 10.64 -16.86
CA ASN A 8 -7.78 9.21 -17.02
C ASN A 8 -6.86 8.79 -15.85
N ARG A 9 -7.37 8.86 -14.61
CA ARG A 9 -6.68 8.31 -13.46
C ARG A 9 -6.92 6.80 -13.46
N PRO A 10 -5.88 5.96 -13.36
CA PRO A 10 -6.10 4.51 -13.29
C PRO A 10 -7.08 4.18 -12.16
N ALA A 11 -7.85 3.10 -12.26
CA ALA A 11 -8.65 2.65 -11.12
C ALA A 11 -7.72 2.21 -9.96
N ALA A 12 -8.25 2.17 -8.73
CA ALA A 12 -7.57 1.45 -7.66
C ALA A 12 -7.42 -0.03 -8.05
N VAL A 13 -6.29 -0.65 -7.73
CA VAL A 13 -5.98 -2.03 -8.08
C VAL A 13 -5.90 -2.86 -6.81
N GLU A 14 -6.82 -3.80 -6.66
CA GLU A 14 -6.76 -4.78 -5.58
C GLU A 14 -5.83 -5.93 -5.97
N ILE A 15 -4.93 -6.32 -5.05
CA ILE A 15 -4.04 -7.45 -5.19
C ILE A 15 -4.33 -8.39 -4.02
N THR A 16 -4.68 -9.64 -4.33
CA THR A 16 -4.92 -10.68 -3.33
C THR A 16 -3.87 -11.77 -3.45
N TYR A 17 -3.35 -12.23 -2.32
CA TYR A 17 -2.45 -13.36 -2.25
C TYR A 17 -2.68 -14.10 -0.93
N GLU A 18 -3.14 -15.34 -1.02
CA GLU A 18 -3.56 -16.13 0.14
C GLU A 18 -4.57 -15.35 1.01
N CYS A 19 -4.29 -15.19 2.30
CA CYS A 19 -5.11 -14.47 3.25
C CYS A 19 -4.94 -12.94 3.21
N MET A 20 -4.10 -12.41 2.32
CA MET A 20 -3.71 -10.99 2.32
C MET A 20 -4.33 -10.25 1.15
N ARG A 21 -4.82 -9.05 1.45
CA ARG A 21 -5.44 -8.15 0.48
C ARG A 21 -4.76 -6.79 0.55
N PHE A 22 -4.36 -6.29 -0.61
CA PHE A 22 -3.72 -5.00 -0.76
C PHE A 22 -4.48 -4.14 -1.76
N LEU A 23 -4.56 -2.84 -1.49
CA LEU A 23 -5.15 -1.88 -2.41
C LEU A 23 -4.09 -0.87 -2.87
N ILE A 24 -3.75 -0.92 -4.15
CA ILE A 24 -2.87 0.05 -4.78
C ILE A 24 -3.71 1.20 -5.32
N THR A 25 -3.57 2.37 -4.70
CA THR A 25 -4.38 3.55 -5.02
C THR A 25 -3.51 4.76 -5.36
N HIS A 26 -4.15 5.85 -5.78
CA HIS A 26 -3.50 7.10 -6.13
C HIS A 26 -3.50 8.07 -4.95
N ASN A 27 -2.54 8.99 -4.96
CA ASN A 27 -2.48 10.06 -3.97
C ASN A 27 -3.70 11.00 -4.05
N PRO A 28 -4.55 11.13 -3.02
CA PRO A 28 -5.67 12.06 -3.05
C PRO A 28 -5.20 13.52 -3.02
N THR A 29 -6.10 14.43 -3.36
CA THR A 29 -6.00 15.85 -3.01
C THR A 29 -6.95 16.15 -1.85
N ASN A 30 -6.77 17.27 -1.16
CA ASN A 30 -7.71 17.71 -0.11
C ASN A 30 -9.17 17.76 -0.61
N SER A 31 -9.40 18.12 -1.87
CA SER A 31 -10.74 18.17 -2.48
C SER A 31 -11.33 16.79 -2.82
N THR A 32 -10.51 15.76 -2.98
CA THR A 32 -10.98 14.39 -3.28
C THR A 32 -10.92 13.46 -2.08
N LEU A 33 -10.47 13.95 -0.92
CA LEU A 33 -10.17 13.12 0.25
C LEU A 33 -11.39 12.36 0.76
N ASN A 34 -12.58 12.97 0.76
CA ASN A 34 -13.81 12.29 1.18
C ASN A 34 -14.15 11.08 0.28
N LYS A 35 -14.12 11.28 -1.04
CA LYS A 35 -14.37 10.20 -2.01
C LYS A 35 -13.31 9.10 -1.92
N PHE A 36 -12.06 9.49 -1.68
CA PHE A 36 -10.97 8.57 -1.45
C PHE A 36 -11.21 7.72 -0.20
N THR A 37 -11.59 8.33 0.92
CA THR A 37 -11.91 7.59 2.15
C THR A 37 -13.11 6.65 1.98
N GLU A 38 -14.14 7.07 1.25
CA GLU A 38 -15.26 6.19 0.88
C GLU A 38 -14.81 4.99 0.05
N GLU A 39 -13.90 5.18 -0.90
CA GLU A 39 -13.32 4.10 -1.69
C GLU A 39 -12.51 3.14 -0.82
N LEU A 40 -11.66 3.64 0.07
CA LEU A 40 -10.91 2.80 1.02
C LEU A 40 -11.85 1.91 1.86
N LYS A 41 -12.96 2.46 2.36
CA LYS A 41 -13.95 1.69 3.12
C LYS A 41 -14.63 0.59 2.31
N LYS A 42 -14.91 0.83 1.02
CA LYS A 42 -15.52 -0.20 0.14
C LYS A 42 -14.65 -1.44 -0.01
N PHE A 43 -13.33 -1.26 0.07
CA PHE A 43 -12.35 -2.36 0.02
C PHE A 43 -11.97 -2.88 1.41
N GLU A 44 -12.68 -2.47 2.47
CA GLU A 44 -12.40 -2.88 3.86
C GLU A 44 -10.95 -2.56 4.28
N VAL A 45 -10.44 -1.42 3.80
CA VAL A 45 -9.12 -0.94 4.18
C VAL A 45 -9.16 -0.45 5.62
N ASN A 46 -8.33 -1.04 6.47
CA ASN A 46 -8.14 -0.60 7.86
C ASN A 46 -6.82 0.16 8.07
N THR A 47 -5.89 0.04 7.13
CA THR A 47 -4.54 0.63 7.22
C THR A 47 -4.13 1.18 5.86
N LEU A 48 -3.70 2.44 5.83
CA LEU A 48 -3.19 3.15 4.68
C LEU A 48 -1.70 3.48 4.88
N VAL A 49 -0.84 2.98 4.00
CA VAL A 49 0.60 3.27 4.01
C VAL A 49 0.93 4.29 2.93
N ARG A 50 1.49 5.43 3.34
CA ARG A 50 2.02 6.49 2.46
C ARG A 50 3.52 6.29 2.33
N VAL A 51 3.98 5.92 1.14
CA VAL A 51 5.41 5.61 0.87
C VAL A 51 6.18 6.78 0.26
N CYS A 52 5.52 7.92 0.10
CA CYS A 52 6.06 9.16 -0.46
C CYS A 52 5.68 10.32 0.49
N GLU A 53 6.28 11.49 0.29
CA GLU A 53 5.99 12.66 1.13
C GLU A 53 4.49 12.94 1.25
N ALA A 54 4.06 13.27 2.47
CA ALA A 54 2.66 13.56 2.75
C ALA A 54 2.21 14.86 2.08
N THR A 55 1.17 14.80 1.26
CA THR A 55 0.60 15.98 0.57
C THR A 55 -0.78 16.39 1.06
N TYR A 56 -1.30 15.72 2.09
CA TYR A 56 -2.61 15.97 2.69
C TYR A 56 -2.60 15.57 4.16
N ASP A 57 -3.51 16.17 4.94
CA ASP A 57 -3.69 15.82 6.35
C ASP A 57 -4.35 14.44 6.49
N LYS A 58 -3.80 13.61 7.38
CA LYS A 58 -4.28 12.24 7.61
C LYS A 58 -5.45 12.18 8.59
N ALA A 59 -5.67 13.22 9.40
CA ALA A 59 -6.72 13.21 10.43
C ALA A 59 -8.13 12.91 9.91
N PRO A 60 -8.56 13.37 8.72
CA PRO A 60 -9.86 13.00 8.15
C PRO A 60 -9.97 11.51 7.81
N VAL A 61 -8.87 10.85 7.44
CA VAL A 61 -8.84 9.41 7.14
C VAL A 61 -8.82 8.61 8.45
N GLU A 62 -8.03 9.05 9.43
CA GLU A 62 -7.93 8.42 10.75
C GLU A 62 -9.24 8.50 11.54
N ARG A 63 -9.99 9.61 11.42
CA ARG A 63 -11.32 9.76 12.05
C ARG A 63 -12.33 8.70 11.57
N GLU A 64 -12.12 8.20 10.36
CA GLU A 64 -12.99 7.19 9.74
C GLU A 64 -12.56 5.75 10.08
N GLY A 65 -11.63 5.58 11.03
CA GLY A 65 -11.17 4.27 11.53
C GLY A 65 -10.02 3.66 10.74
N ILE A 66 -9.41 4.41 9.82
CA ILE A 66 -8.31 3.92 8.98
C ILE A 66 -6.99 4.42 9.53
N GLN A 67 -6.13 3.52 10.00
CA GLN A 67 -4.80 3.86 10.48
C GLN A 67 -3.91 4.34 9.32
N VAL A 68 -3.26 5.50 9.45
CA VAL A 68 -2.36 6.02 8.41
C VAL A 68 -0.90 5.97 8.87
N LEU A 69 -0.06 5.29 8.09
CA LEU A 69 1.37 5.09 8.35
C LEU A 69 2.21 5.82 7.29
N ASP A 70 3.20 6.58 7.75
CA ASP A 70 4.08 7.40 6.91
C ASP A 70 5.47 6.78 6.84
N TRP A 71 5.78 6.10 5.74
CA TRP A 71 7.06 5.43 5.50
C TRP A 71 7.69 5.92 4.19
N PRO A 72 8.04 7.22 4.10
CA PRO A 72 8.62 7.78 2.89
C PRO A 72 10.01 7.21 2.60
N PHE A 73 10.29 6.96 1.33
CA PHE A 73 11.65 6.70 0.83
C PHE A 73 11.82 7.28 -0.58
N ASP A 74 13.08 7.49 -0.99
CA ASP A 74 13.40 8.16 -2.25
C ASP A 74 12.86 7.42 -3.48
N ASP A 75 12.28 8.17 -4.43
CA ASP A 75 11.76 7.61 -5.68
C ASP A 75 12.88 6.89 -6.47
N GLY A 76 12.60 5.65 -6.85
CA GLY A 76 13.54 4.78 -7.54
C GLY A 76 14.71 4.25 -6.70
N ALA A 77 14.80 4.57 -5.41
CA ALA A 77 15.67 3.87 -4.49
C ALA A 77 15.00 2.56 -4.00
N PRO A 78 15.77 1.54 -3.60
CA PRO A 78 15.22 0.44 -2.82
C PRO A 78 14.72 0.97 -1.45
N PRO A 79 13.64 0.42 -0.88
CA PRO A 79 13.21 0.79 0.44
C PRO A 79 14.30 0.46 1.48
N PRO A 80 14.55 1.34 2.47
CA PRO A 80 15.42 1.04 3.61
C PRO A 80 15.01 -0.24 4.33
N THR A 81 15.99 -0.98 4.88
CA THR A 81 15.74 -2.26 5.58
C THR A 81 14.72 -2.11 6.70
N GLN A 82 14.75 -0.99 7.45
CA GLN A 82 13.77 -0.71 8.50
C GLN A 82 12.33 -0.66 7.96
N ILE A 83 12.09 0.03 6.84
CA ILE A 83 10.75 0.09 6.23
C ILE A 83 10.29 -1.30 5.77
N VAL A 84 11.21 -2.12 5.25
CA VAL A 84 10.92 -3.51 4.88
C VAL A 84 10.53 -4.34 6.11
N ASP A 85 11.29 -4.23 7.20
CA ASP A 85 11.02 -4.95 8.44
C ASP A 85 9.69 -4.51 9.08
N ASP A 86 9.42 -3.19 9.13
CA ASP A 86 8.18 -2.62 9.64
C ASP A 86 6.97 -3.05 8.80
N TRP A 87 7.11 -3.05 7.47
CA TRP A 87 6.08 -3.58 6.57
C TRP A 87 5.80 -5.05 6.83
N LEU A 88 6.83 -5.90 6.91
CA LEU A 88 6.65 -7.32 7.19
C LEU A 88 6.00 -7.56 8.55
N ASN A 89 6.34 -6.77 9.57
CA ASN A 89 5.70 -6.84 10.89
C ASN A 89 4.23 -6.40 10.84
N LEU A 90 3.93 -5.32 10.10
CA LEU A 90 2.55 -4.88 9.87
C LEU A 90 1.72 -6.01 9.25
N LEU A 91 2.24 -6.67 8.20
CA LEU A 91 1.52 -7.77 7.54
C LEU A 91 1.25 -8.92 8.51
N LYS A 92 2.24 -9.32 9.32
CA LYS A 92 2.09 -10.39 10.31
C LYS A 92 0.98 -10.10 11.31
N THR A 93 0.95 -8.88 11.82
CA THR A 93 0.01 -8.48 12.87
C THR A 93 -1.37 -8.27 12.27
N LYS A 94 -1.50 -7.44 11.23
CA LYS A 94 -2.79 -7.06 10.67
C LYS A 94 -3.58 -8.23 10.11
N PHE A 95 -2.96 -9.06 9.27
CA PHE A 95 -3.69 -10.19 8.67
C PHE A 95 -3.92 -11.36 9.62
N ARG A 96 -3.22 -11.40 10.77
CA ARG A 96 -3.50 -12.35 11.85
C ARG A 96 -4.65 -11.87 12.72
N ASP A 97 -4.61 -10.61 13.16
CA ASP A 97 -5.51 -10.07 14.17
C ASP A 97 -6.84 -9.61 13.54
N GLU A 98 -6.82 -9.20 12.27
CA GLU A 98 -7.97 -8.72 11.51
C GLU A 98 -8.11 -9.50 10.18
N PRO A 99 -8.52 -10.79 10.21
CA PRO A 99 -8.64 -11.60 9.01
C PRO A 99 -9.60 -10.99 7.98
N GLY A 100 -9.18 -10.97 6.71
CA GLY A 100 -9.98 -10.42 5.61
C GLY A 100 -9.85 -8.90 5.43
N CYS A 101 -9.12 -8.19 6.30
CA CYS A 101 -8.87 -6.77 6.12
C CYS A 101 -8.04 -6.48 4.86
N CYS A 102 -8.01 -5.21 4.45
CA CYS A 102 -7.17 -4.73 3.35
C CYS A 102 -6.15 -3.67 3.81
N ILE A 103 -4.93 -3.75 3.31
CA ILE A 103 -3.91 -2.71 3.50
C ILE A 103 -3.75 -1.93 2.20
N ALA A 104 -4.04 -0.63 2.23
CA ALA A 104 -3.85 0.24 1.08
C ALA A 104 -2.45 0.85 1.06
N VAL A 105 -1.89 1.02 -0.14
CA VAL A 105 -0.60 1.68 -0.36
C VAL A 105 -0.72 2.68 -1.49
N HIS A 106 -0.17 3.88 -1.31
CA HIS A 106 -0.06 4.86 -2.38
C HIS A 106 1.26 5.63 -2.34
N CYS A 107 1.67 6.11 -3.52
CA CYS A 107 2.69 7.13 -3.68
C CYS A 107 2.12 8.34 -4.44
N VAL A 108 2.72 9.52 -4.25
CA VAL A 108 2.44 10.76 -5.02
C VAL A 108 2.53 10.52 -6.53
N ALA A 109 3.48 9.69 -6.95
CA ALA A 109 3.72 9.41 -8.35
C ALA A 109 2.68 8.48 -9.01
N GLY A 110 1.84 7.79 -8.23
CA GLY A 110 1.23 6.55 -8.66
C GLY A 110 2.29 5.44 -8.76
N LEU A 111 1.95 4.22 -8.37
CA LEU A 111 2.87 3.08 -8.31
C LEU A 111 3.27 2.51 -9.70
N GLY A 112 3.15 3.33 -10.74
CA GLY A 112 3.56 2.98 -12.09
C GLY A 112 3.75 4.23 -12.95
N ARG A 113 4.99 4.68 -13.13
CA ARG A 113 5.31 5.68 -14.16
C ARG A 113 6.52 5.27 -15.00
N LYS A 114 6.21 4.78 -16.21
CA LYS A 114 6.96 4.92 -17.47
C LYS A 114 8.50 4.92 -17.37
N ARG A 115 9.12 3.75 -17.18
CA ARG A 115 10.48 3.46 -17.68
C ARG A 115 10.63 1.97 -17.97
N ARG A 116 10.19 1.49 -19.15
CA ARG A 116 10.39 0.10 -19.65
C ARG A 116 10.50 -0.96 -18.53
N GLY A 117 9.44 -1.10 -17.72
CA GLY A 117 9.41 -1.94 -16.52
C GLY A 117 8.89 -1.19 -15.28
N ALA A 118 8.25 -1.91 -14.36
CA ALA A 118 7.80 -1.37 -13.06
C ALA A 118 8.98 -1.19 -12.07
N PHE A 119 10.10 -1.86 -12.35
CA PHE A 119 11.31 -1.87 -11.52
C PHE A 119 12.49 -1.30 -12.31
N ASN A 120 13.28 -0.42 -11.69
CA ASN A 120 14.53 0.05 -12.26
C ASN A 120 15.71 -0.89 -11.94
N SER A 121 16.88 -0.68 -12.54
CA SER A 121 18.06 -1.53 -12.35
C SER A 121 18.54 -1.63 -10.90
N LYS A 122 18.39 -0.57 -10.09
CA LYS A 122 18.72 -0.62 -8.66
C LYS A 122 17.74 -1.51 -7.89
N GLN A 123 16.46 -1.44 -8.23
CA GLN A 123 15.42 -2.27 -7.61
C GLN A 123 15.57 -3.75 -8.02
N LEU A 124 15.90 -4.02 -9.29
CA LEU A 124 16.20 -5.38 -9.75
C LEU A 124 17.42 -5.96 -9.01
N LEU A 125 18.51 -5.21 -8.92
CA LEU A 125 19.72 -5.62 -8.19
C LEU A 125 19.43 -5.86 -6.70
N TYR A 126 18.54 -5.06 -6.10
CA TYR A 126 18.08 -5.30 -4.74
C TYR A 126 17.34 -6.63 -4.63
N LEU A 127 16.37 -6.89 -5.51
CA LEU A 127 15.60 -8.13 -5.52
C LEU A 127 16.46 -9.38 -5.75
N GLU A 128 17.45 -9.31 -6.63
CA GLU A 128 18.41 -10.40 -6.88
C GLU A 128 19.21 -10.78 -5.63
N LYS A 129 19.55 -9.78 -4.80
CA LYS A 129 20.34 -9.97 -3.58
C LYS A 129 19.47 -10.17 -2.34
N TYR A 130 18.17 -9.89 -2.43
CA TYR A 130 17.26 -9.95 -1.29
C TYR A 130 17.11 -11.40 -0.82
N ARG A 131 17.54 -11.64 0.43
CA ARG A 131 17.33 -12.89 1.14
C ARG A 131 16.30 -12.63 2.23
N PRO A 132 15.06 -13.16 2.10
CA PRO A 132 14.05 -12.98 3.13
C PRO A 132 14.59 -13.53 4.46
N LYS A 133 14.70 -12.65 5.47
CA LYS A 133 15.09 -13.07 6.83
C LYS A 133 13.90 -13.61 7.63
N MET A 134 12.69 -13.32 7.17
CA MET A 134 11.44 -13.61 7.85
C MET A 134 10.51 -14.36 6.91
N ARG A 135 10.01 -15.50 7.35
CA ARG A 135 8.91 -16.20 6.67
C ARG A 135 7.60 -15.77 7.29
N LEU A 136 6.69 -15.24 6.49
CA LEU A 136 5.32 -14.99 6.94
C LEU A 136 4.62 -16.33 6.96
N ARG A 137 4.42 -16.92 8.14
CA ARG A 137 3.61 -18.13 8.34
C ARG A 137 2.63 -17.87 9.46
N PHE A 138 1.35 -17.92 9.15
CA PHE A 138 0.29 -17.91 10.14
C PHE A 138 -0.92 -18.65 9.59
N LYS A 139 -1.81 -19.09 10.48
CA LYS A 139 -3.08 -19.69 10.07
C LYS A 139 -4.08 -18.57 9.82
N ASP A 140 -4.81 -18.65 8.71
CA ASP A 140 -5.96 -17.76 8.49
C ASP A 140 -7.12 -18.11 9.46
N ALA A 141 -8.20 -17.32 9.42
CA ALA A 141 -9.38 -17.56 10.26
C ALA A 141 -10.04 -18.94 10.03
N ASN A 142 -9.79 -19.55 8.87
CA ASN A 142 -10.32 -20.86 8.47
C ASN A 142 -9.35 -22.01 8.77
N GLY A 143 -8.19 -21.73 9.39
CA GLY A 143 -7.17 -22.72 9.72
C GLY A 143 -6.24 -23.09 8.56
N HIS A 144 -6.35 -22.46 7.39
CA HIS A 144 -5.43 -22.67 6.28
C HIS A 144 -4.10 -21.97 6.53
N ASN A 145 -3.02 -22.57 6.05
CA ASN A 145 -1.69 -21.99 6.18
C ASN A 145 -1.53 -20.84 5.19
N CYS A 146 -1.57 -19.61 5.67
CA CYS A 146 -1.15 -18.46 4.89
C CYS A 146 0.38 -18.35 5.00
N CYS A 147 1.07 -18.56 3.87
CA CYS A 147 2.52 -18.50 3.84
C CYS A 147 3.07 -17.63 2.72
N ILE A 148 3.94 -16.66 3.07
CA ILE A 148 4.85 -16.04 2.11
C ILE A 148 6.26 -16.54 2.44
N GLN A 149 6.92 -17.09 1.41
CA GLN A 149 8.29 -17.58 1.49
C GLN A 149 9.29 -16.51 1.03
#